data_AF-D8RST4-F1
#
_entry.id   AF-D8RST4-F1
#
_cell.length_a   1.000
_cell.length_b   1.000
_cell.length_c   1.000
_cell.angle_alpha   90.00
_cell.angle_beta   90.00
_cell.angle_gamma   90.00
#
_symmetry.space_group_name_H-M   'P 1'
#
loop_
_entity.id
_entity.type
_entity.pdbx_description
1 polymer ?
#
loop_
_entity_poly.entity_id
_entity_poly.type
_entity_poly.pdbx_seq_one_letter_code
_entity_poly.pdbx_strand_id
1 'polypeptide(L)'
;WYFNREQNSYFYVLDFGTSKVARRLTLERNGTLRVYSLTQDNSSWDIVWQALTADCKVFGMCGPFGICTYRPGLVCTCPPGFHFVDPGDHSKGCEYNVPLKSCNGSDNRWVRLERTDYTYNDKTYISVISLEDCKSLCKENCGC
;
A
#
# COMPACT_ATOMS: atom_id res chain seq x y z
N TRP A 1 13.77 -6.61 13.53
CA TRP A 1 14.30 -5.25 13.30
C TRP A 1 14.17 -4.46 14.59
N TYR A 2 15.23 -3.82 15.05
CA TYR A 2 15.21 -3.02 16.27
C TYR A 2 14.72 -1.61 15.93
N PHE A 3 13.54 -1.23 16.43
CA PHE A 3 13.04 0.14 16.33
C PHE A 3 13.44 0.88 17.62
N ASN A 4 14.53 1.65 17.57
CA ASN A 4 14.86 2.53 18.68
C ASN A 4 14.04 3.81 18.57
N ARG A 5 13.07 3.99 19.49
CA ARG A 5 12.18 5.15 19.53
C ARG A 5 12.88 6.47 19.86
N GLU A 6 14.11 6.45 20.37
CA GLU A 6 14.74 7.63 20.98
C GLU A 6 15.68 8.41 20.05
N GLN A 7 16.07 7.88 18.88
CA GLN A 7 17.24 8.42 18.16
C GLN A 7 17.05 8.83 16.69
N ASN A 8 15.84 9.16 16.22
CA ASN A 8 15.66 9.59 14.81
C ASN A 8 16.31 8.57 13.83
N SER A 9 15.79 7.35 13.89
CA SER A 9 16.36 6.06 13.50
C SER A 9 17.16 6.00 12.18
N TYR A 10 18.46 5.75 12.29
CA TYR A 10 19.20 5.04 11.23
C TYR A 10 18.79 3.57 11.25
N PHE A 11 18.24 3.07 10.14
CA PHE A 11 17.85 1.67 9.98
C PHE A 11 19.08 0.79 9.77
N TYR A 12 19.62 0.21 10.84
CA TYR A 12 20.72 -0.74 10.75
C TYR A 12 20.23 -2.13 10.33
N VAL A 13 21.06 -2.84 9.57
CA VAL A 13 20.90 -4.27 9.29
C VAL A 13 21.09 -5.09 10.57
N LEU A 14 20.47 -6.28 10.65
CA LEU A 14 20.49 -7.13 11.84
C LEU A 14 21.89 -7.60 12.25
N ASP A 15 22.79 -7.74 11.28
CA ASP A 15 24.19 -8.15 11.44
C ASP A 15 25.15 -6.94 11.40
N PHE A 16 24.70 -5.77 11.85
CA PHE A 16 25.55 -4.59 11.92
C PHE A 16 26.74 -4.84 12.86
N GLY A 17 27.94 -4.47 12.40
CA GLY A 17 29.20 -4.72 13.12
C GLY A 17 29.89 -6.04 12.77
N THR A 18 29.24 -6.95 12.04
CA THR A 18 29.92 -8.14 11.50
C THR A 18 30.89 -7.73 10.39
N SER A 19 32.14 -8.19 10.49
CA SER A 19 33.20 -7.87 9.53
C SER A 19 33.26 -8.89 8.38
N LYS A 20 33.78 -8.44 7.22
CA LYS A 20 34.01 -9.27 6.01
C LYS A 20 32.75 -9.98 5.47
N VAL A 21 31.59 -9.33 5.57
CA VAL A 21 30.32 -9.85 5.02
C VAL A 21 30.07 -9.28 3.64
N ALA A 22 29.93 -10.15 2.64
CA ALA A 22 29.42 -9.74 1.32
C ALA A 22 27.91 -9.45 1.42
N ARG A 23 27.47 -8.32 0.88
CA ARG A 23 26.07 -7.89 0.94
C ARG A 23 25.51 -7.57 -0.43
N ARG A 24 24.21 -7.79 -0.60
CA ARG A 24 23.46 -7.29 -1.75
C ARG A 24 22.19 -6.58 -1.29
N LEU A 25 21.86 -5.51 -1.98
CA LEU A 25 20.58 -4.80 -1.90
C LEU A 25 19.74 -5.23 -3.10
N THR A 26 18.52 -5.70 -2.88
CA THR A 26 17.67 -6.25 -3.93
C THR A 26 16.27 -5.68 -3.82
N LEU A 27 15.75 -5.14 -4.91
CA LEU A 27 14.34 -4.82 -5.05
C LEU A 27 13.61 -6.10 -5.47
N GLU A 28 12.79 -6.64 -4.58
CA GLU A 28 12.04 -7.86 -4.81
C GLU A 28 10.87 -7.64 -5.78
N ARG A 29 10.36 -8.72 -6.37
CA ARG A 29 9.19 -8.66 -7.28
C ARG A 29 7.94 -8.10 -6.62
N ASN A 30 7.80 -8.28 -5.30
CA ASN A 30 6.71 -7.70 -4.52
C ASN A 30 6.96 -6.22 -4.17
N GLY A 31 7.94 -5.53 -4.79
CA GLY A 31 8.25 -4.12 -4.56
C GLY A 31 8.96 -3.81 -3.24
N THR A 32 9.25 -4.81 -2.41
CA THR A 32 9.97 -4.60 -1.14
C THR A 32 11.48 -4.58 -1.38
N LEU A 33 12.17 -3.55 -0.87
CA LEU A 33 13.63 -3.50 -0.87
C LEU A 33 14.19 -4.34 0.30
N ARG A 34 15.12 -5.26 0.01
CA ARG A 34 15.75 -6.15 1.00
C ARG A 34 17.27 -6.08 0.94
N VAL A 35 17.92 -6.17 2.10
CA VAL A 35 19.36 -6.40 2.19
C VAL A 35 19.59 -7.84 2.59
N TYR A 36 20.47 -8.50 1.85
CA TYR A 36 20.95 -9.84 2.14
C TYR A 36 22.42 -9.82 2.52
N SER A 37 22.80 -10.65 3.48
CA SER A 37 24.17 -10.97 3.82
C SER A 37 24.50 -12.40 3.40
N LEU A 38 25.64 -12.61 2.77
CA LEU A 38 26.13 -13.94 2.43
C LEU A 38 26.61 -14.63 3.71
N THR A 39 26.21 -15.88 3.94
CA THR A 39 26.67 -16.67 5.08
C THR A 39 28.19 -16.91 5.03
N GLN A 40 28.83 -17.12 6.17
CA GLN A 40 30.30 -17.25 6.25
C GLN A 40 30.86 -18.44 5.45
N ASP A 41 30.06 -19.49 5.30
CA ASP A 41 30.36 -20.67 4.48
C ASP A 41 30.05 -20.46 2.99
N ASN A 42 29.62 -19.25 2.60
CA ASN A 42 29.20 -18.86 1.25
C ASN A 42 28.08 -19.73 0.65
N SER A 43 27.30 -20.41 1.48
CA SER A 43 26.26 -21.36 1.02
C SER A 43 24.91 -20.70 0.75
N SER A 44 24.60 -19.60 1.42
CA SER A 44 23.26 -18.99 1.37
C SER A 44 23.26 -17.49 1.66
N TRP A 45 22.11 -16.85 1.40
CA TRP A 45 21.90 -15.42 1.59
C TRP A 45 20.79 -15.19 2.60
N ASP A 46 21.12 -14.60 3.75
CA ASP A 46 20.16 -14.31 4.81
C ASP A 46 19.61 -12.88 4.68
N ILE A 47 18.29 -12.72 4.86
CA ILE A 47 17.67 -11.39 4.92
C ILE A 47 18.04 -10.73 6.24
N VAL A 48 18.90 -9.73 6.19
CA VAL A 48 19.34 -8.96 7.36
C VAL A 48 18.60 -7.64 7.51
N TRP A 49 17.86 -7.21 6.49
CA TRP A 49 16.96 -6.06 6.56
C TRP A 49 15.93 -6.06 5.43
N GLN A 50 14.77 -5.46 5.67
CA GLN A 50 13.78 -5.18 4.64
C GLN A 50 13.03 -3.87 4.93
N ALA A 51 12.69 -3.12 3.89
CA ALA A 51 12.01 -1.84 3.99
C ALA A 51 10.58 -1.98 4.53
N LEU A 52 9.87 -2.99 4.05
CA LEU A 52 8.47 -3.25 4.38
C LEU A 52 8.32 -4.69 4.85
N THR A 53 7.57 -4.86 5.94
CA THR A 53 7.45 -6.15 6.64
C THR A 53 6.12 -6.85 6.39
N ALA A 54 5.18 -6.14 5.77
CA ALA A 54 3.89 -6.65 5.36
C ALA A 54 3.67 -6.26 3.90
N ASP A 55 3.31 -7.23 3.06
CA ASP A 55 3.18 -7.02 1.62
C ASP A 55 2.13 -5.95 1.28
N CYS A 56 1.03 -5.85 2.05
CA CYS A 56 0.03 -4.78 1.85
C CYS A 56 0.52 -3.36 2.15
N LYS A 57 1.72 -3.19 2.74
CA LYS A 57 2.35 -1.86 2.85
C LYS A 57 3.08 -1.45 1.58
N VAL A 58 3.29 -2.39 0.65
CA VAL A 58 3.81 -2.06 -0.67
C VAL A 58 2.66 -1.44 -1.47
N PHE A 59 2.89 -0.25 -2.00
CA PHE A 59 1.89 0.46 -2.79
C PHE A 59 1.61 -0.26 -4.11
N GLY A 60 0.34 -0.29 -4.50
CA GLY A 60 -0.09 -0.82 -5.80
C GLY A 60 -0.24 -2.34 -5.90
N MET A 61 -0.09 -3.09 -4.81
CA MET A 61 -0.19 -4.57 -4.84
C MET A 61 -1.50 -5.12 -5.39
N CYS A 62 -2.62 -4.38 -5.22
CA CYS A 62 -3.95 -4.79 -5.68
C CYS A 62 -4.50 -3.96 -6.85
N GLY A 63 -3.64 -3.19 -7.53
CA GLY A 63 -4.05 -2.33 -8.63
C GLY A 63 -4.97 -1.17 -8.22
N PRO A 64 -5.45 -0.38 -9.19
CA PRO A 64 -6.35 0.75 -8.95
C PRO A 64 -7.65 0.31 -8.27
N PHE A 65 -8.11 1.09 -7.28
CA PHE A 65 -9.31 0.80 -6.49
C PHE A 65 -9.34 -0.57 -5.78
N GLY A 66 -8.23 -1.31 -5.74
CA GLY A 66 -8.12 -2.57 -5.00
C GLY A 66 -7.73 -2.34 -3.55
N ILE A 67 -8.38 -3.06 -2.63
CA ILE A 67 -8.07 -3.04 -1.20
C ILE A 67 -7.22 -4.27 -0.87
N CYS A 68 -6.03 -4.05 -0.31
CA CYS A 68 -5.16 -5.11 0.16
C CYS A 68 -5.47 -5.48 1.62
N THR A 69 -5.70 -6.76 1.88
CA THR A 69 -5.94 -7.30 3.22
C THR A 69 -5.11 -8.56 3.45
N TYR A 70 -4.93 -8.96 4.71
CA TYR A 70 -4.19 -10.16 5.08
C TYR A 70 -5.12 -11.21 5.71
N ARG A 71 -5.35 -12.34 5.03
CA ARG A 71 -6.16 -13.47 5.51
C ARG A 71 -5.81 -14.80 4.81
N PRO A 72 -5.05 -15.76 5.39
CA PRO A 72 -3.78 -15.68 6.12
C PRO A 72 -2.55 -15.36 5.23
N GLY A 73 -2.79 -14.93 3.99
CA GLY A 73 -1.80 -14.34 3.08
C GLY A 73 -2.35 -13.04 2.48
N LEU A 74 -1.64 -12.46 1.53
CA LEU A 74 -2.14 -11.28 0.81
C LEU A 74 -3.40 -11.64 0.00
N VAL A 75 -4.46 -10.86 0.21
CA VAL A 75 -5.73 -10.97 -0.51
C VAL A 75 -6.14 -9.59 -0.99
N CYS A 76 -6.41 -9.48 -2.28
CA CYS A 76 -7.03 -8.30 -2.87
C CYS A 76 -8.55 -8.45 -2.84
N THR A 77 -9.24 -7.35 -2.55
CA THR A 77 -10.71 -7.27 -2.57
C THR A 77 -11.14 -5.95 -3.17
N CYS A 78 -12.31 -5.90 -3.79
CA CYS A 78 -12.87 -4.65 -4.29
C CYS A 78 -13.74 -3.94 -3.23
N PRO A 79 -13.78 -2.60 -3.23
CA PRO A 79 -14.73 -1.82 -2.44
C PRO A 79 -16.18 -2.23 -2.74
N PRO A 80 -17.13 -1.96 -1.83
CA PRO A 80 -18.54 -2.22 -2.07
C PRO A 80 -19.02 -1.53 -3.36
N GLY A 81 -19.69 -2.29 -4.23
CA GLY A 81 -20.17 -1.82 -5.53
C GLY A 81 -19.16 -1.93 -6.69
N PHE A 82 -17.90 -2.26 -6.39
CA PHE A 82 -16.87 -2.52 -7.39
C PHE A 82 -16.65 -4.03 -7.59
N HIS A 83 -16.12 -4.39 -8.75
CA HIS A 83 -15.69 -5.76 -9.09
C HIS A 83 -14.32 -5.71 -9.77
N PHE A 84 -13.64 -6.85 -9.82
CA PHE A 84 -12.35 -6.95 -10.49
C PHE A 84 -12.51 -6.71 -11.99
N VAL A 85 -11.62 -5.89 -12.56
CA VAL A 85 -11.49 -5.74 -14.02
C VAL A 85 -11.18 -7.09 -14.66
N ASP A 86 -10.30 -7.86 -14.01
CA ASP A 86 -9.94 -9.21 -14.41
C ASP A 86 -9.80 -10.10 -13.16
N PRO A 87 -10.74 -11.04 -12.92
CA PRO A 87 -10.66 -11.96 -11.79
C PRO A 87 -9.42 -12.88 -11.81
N GLY A 88 -8.76 -13.06 -12.95
CA GLY A 88 -7.51 -13.82 -13.07
C GLY A 88 -6.26 -12.98 -12.81
N ASP A 89 -6.38 -11.65 -12.81
CA ASP A 89 -5.27 -10.72 -12.63
C ASP A 89 -5.68 -9.51 -11.79
N HIS A 90 -5.57 -9.67 -10.47
CA HIS A 90 -5.89 -8.61 -9.51
C HIS A 90 -5.02 -7.35 -9.65
N SER A 91 -3.89 -7.41 -10.38
CA SER A 91 -3.05 -6.22 -10.60
C SER A 91 -3.75 -5.18 -11.47
N LYS A 92 -4.76 -5.59 -12.26
CA LYS A 92 -5.62 -4.69 -13.03
C LYS A 92 -6.63 -3.93 -12.16
N GLY A 93 -6.76 -4.31 -10.90
CA GLY A 93 -7.58 -3.61 -9.93
C GLY A 93 -9.08 -3.81 -10.11
N CYS A 94 -9.85 -2.84 -9.65
CA CYS A 94 -11.30 -2.88 -9.59
C CYS A 94 -11.90 -1.71 -10.39
N GLU A 95 -13.10 -1.93 -10.92
CA GLU A 95 -13.88 -0.91 -11.60
C GLU A 95 -15.31 -0.86 -11.06
N TYR A 96 -15.97 0.26 -11.26
CA TYR A 96 -17.36 0.47 -10.87
C TYR A 96 -18.27 0.32 -12.08
N ASN A 97 -19.15 -0.67 -12.06
CA ASN A 97 -20.02 -0.99 -13.22
C ASN A 97 -21.13 0.04 -13.48
N VAL A 98 -21.41 0.93 -12.53
CA VAL A 98 -22.52 1.89 -12.67
C VAL A 98 -21.95 3.27 -12.94
N PRO A 99 -22.01 3.79 -14.17
CA PRO A 99 -21.58 5.17 -14.41
C PRO A 99 -22.37 6.12 -13.51
N LEU A 100 -21.68 7.05 -12.85
CA LEU A 100 -22.34 8.11 -12.08
C LEU A 100 -23.24 8.90 -13.04
N LYS A 101 -24.56 8.81 -12.84
CA LYS A 101 -25.55 9.43 -13.75
C LYS A 101 -25.35 10.94 -13.89
N SER A 102 -24.95 11.58 -12.79
CA SER A 102 -24.55 12.98 -12.73
C SER A 102 -23.66 13.17 -11.51
N CYS A 103 -22.58 13.91 -11.68
CA CYS A 103 -21.67 14.32 -10.61
C CYS A 103 -22.40 15.06 -9.46
N ASN A 104 -23.35 15.92 -9.82
CA ASN A 104 -24.21 16.66 -8.86
C ASN A 104 -25.53 15.94 -8.56
N GLY A 105 -25.67 14.68 -8.97
CA GLY A 105 -26.90 13.92 -8.78
C GLY A 105 -27.17 13.66 -7.29
N SER A 106 -28.39 13.97 -6.83
CA SER A 106 -28.84 13.69 -5.47
C SER A 106 -28.83 12.20 -5.10
N ASP A 107 -28.73 11.31 -6.11
CA ASP A 107 -28.72 9.87 -5.95
C ASP A 107 -27.33 9.31 -5.57
N ASN A 108 -26.26 10.10 -5.69
CA ASN A 108 -24.91 9.66 -5.33
C ASN A 108 -24.79 9.46 -3.82
N ARG A 109 -24.27 8.31 -3.40
CA ARG A 109 -24.11 7.96 -1.99
C ARG A 109 -22.64 7.80 -1.64
N TRP A 110 -22.26 8.34 -0.50
CA TRP A 110 -20.96 8.09 0.10
C TRP A 110 -20.95 6.72 0.75
N VAL A 111 -19.94 5.92 0.43
CA VAL A 111 -19.68 4.65 1.11
C VAL A 111 -18.42 4.82 1.96
N ARG A 112 -18.54 4.60 3.26
CA ARG A 112 -17.40 4.60 4.17
C ARG A 112 -16.69 3.25 4.06
N LEU A 113 -15.40 3.25 3.71
CA LEU A 113 -14.58 2.05 3.87
C LEU A 113 -13.91 2.10 5.24
N GLU A 114 -14.30 1.17 6.11
CA GLU A 114 -13.74 1.07 7.45
C GLU A 114 -12.42 0.30 7.44
N ARG A 115 -11.49 0.72 8.32
CA ARG A 115 -10.20 0.05 8.53
C ARG A 115 -9.35 -0.05 7.25
N THR A 116 -9.54 0.88 6.32
CA THR A 116 -8.75 1.01 5.09
C THR A 116 -7.79 2.19 5.23
N ASP A 117 -6.55 1.98 4.79
CA ASP A 117 -5.55 3.04 4.67
C ASP A 117 -5.61 3.64 3.26
N TYR A 118 -5.66 4.98 3.18
CA TYR A 118 -5.69 5.73 1.92
C TYR A 118 -4.38 6.46 1.64
N THR A 119 -3.39 6.37 2.53
CA THR A 119 -2.15 7.15 2.45
C THR A 119 -1.48 6.97 1.09
N TYR A 120 -1.01 8.07 0.51
CA TYR A 120 -0.34 8.13 -0.80
C TYR A 120 -1.22 7.82 -2.02
N ASN A 121 -2.54 7.73 -1.86
CA ASN A 121 -3.49 7.66 -2.99
C ASN A 121 -4.20 9.01 -3.24
N ASP A 122 -3.66 10.09 -2.68
CA ASP A 122 -4.24 11.43 -2.80
C ASP A 122 -3.95 12.03 -4.18
N LYS A 123 -5.00 12.37 -4.94
CA LYS A 123 -4.84 13.17 -6.17
C LYS A 123 -4.56 14.65 -5.86
N THR A 124 -5.12 15.16 -4.76
CA THR A 124 -5.01 16.56 -4.36
C THR A 124 -5.20 16.64 -2.85
N TYR A 125 -4.43 17.50 -2.20
CA TYR A 125 -4.59 17.81 -0.80
C TYR A 125 -5.34 19.13 -0.63
N ILE A 126 -6.48 19.10 0.06
CA ILE A 126 -7.26 20.29 0.40
C ILE A 126 -7.37 20.35 1.92
N SER A 127 -6.92 21.46 2.50
CA SER A 127 -7.10 21.71 3.92
C SER A 127 -8.56 22.12 4.18
N VAL A 128 -9.29 21.30 4.91
CA VAL A 128 -10.70 21.53 5.30
C VAL A 128 -10.86 21.49 6.81
N ILE A 129 -11.94 22.09 7.31
CA ILE A 129 -12.23 22.16 8.76
C ILE A 129 -13.04 20.94 9.21
N SER A 130 -13.87 20.37 8.33
CA SER A 130 -14.69 19.19 8.64
C SER A 130 -14.80 18.19 7.47
N LEU A 131 -15.25 16.97 7.78
CA LEU A 131 -15.56 15.94 6.78
C LEU A 131 -16.71 16.36 5.86
N GLU A 132 -17.68 17.09 6.38
CA GLU A 132 -18.85 17.57 5.65
C GLU A 132 -18.46 18.67 4.64
N ASP A 133 -17.50 19.52 4.98
CA ASP A 133 -16.91 20.47 4.03
C ASP A 133 -16.18 19.72 2.91
N CYS A 134 -15.40 18.68 3.25
CA CYS A 134 -14.72 17.83 2.27
C CYS A 134 -15.70 17.17 1.29
N LYS A 135 -16.78 16.59 1.81
CA LYS A 135 -17.85 15.98 1.00
C LYS A 135 -18.50 17.01 0.09
N SER A 136 -18.76 18.22 0.59
CA SER A 136 -19.39 19.29 -0.20
C SER A 136 -18.49 19.73 -1.35
N LEU A 137 -17.19 19.97 -1.09
CA LEU A 137 -16.21 20.30 -2.14
C LEU A 137 -16.06 19.17 -3.17
N CYS A 138 -16.04 17.91 -2.72
CA CYS A 138 -15.96 16.76 -3.61
C CYS A 138 -17.22 16.62 -4.49
N LYS A 139 -18.42 16.96 -3.98
CA LYS A 139 -19.64 17.00 -4.82
C LYS A 139 -19.57 18.03 -5.94
N GLU A 140 -18.95 19.18 -5.68
CA GLU A 140 -18.83 20.25 -6.68
C GLU A 140 -17.77 19.97 -7.76
N ASN A 141 -16.92 18.95 -7.55
CA ASN A 141 -15.86 18.57 -8.45
C ASN A 141 -16.06 17.15 -9.01
N CYS A 142 -16.43 17.06 -10.28
CA CYS A 142 -16.69 15.78 -10.96
C CYS A 142 -15.47 14.91 -11.23
N GLY A 143 -14.26 15.42 -10.96
CA GLY A 143 -13.02 14.64 -10.96
C GLY A 143 -12.70 14.00 -9.61
N CYS A 144 -13.50 14.32 -8.59
CA CYS A 144 -13.66 13.51 -7.40
C CYS A 144 -14.48 12.26 -7.77
#